data_AF-A0A8J7RZI1-F1
#
_entry.id   AF-A0A8J7RZI1-F1
#
_cell.length_a   1.000
_cell.length_b   1.000
_cell.length_c   1.000
_cell.angle_alpha   90.00
_cell.angle_beta   90.00
_cell.angle_gamma   90.00
#
_symmetry.space_group_name_H-M   'P 1'
#
loop_
_entity.id
_entity.type
_entity.pdbx_description
1 polymer ?
#
loop_
_entity_poly.entity_id
_entity_poly.type
_entity_poly.pdbx_seq_one_letter_code
_entity_poly.pdbx_strand_id
1 'polypeptide(L)'
;MTENQTTSSTPPSTAQIAAGILIETRSVLFRPEDPFTLTSGRKSPVYIDCRRLIAFPRARRRLMDMAAARIEEAVGFESLDVVAGGETAGIPYAAWLAERLMLPMAYVRKKPKGFGRDARIEGDLREGQRALLVEDLATDGGSKLSFVQGIRDAGAECAHCFVVFHYGIFPESVSDLAKEGVTLHALATWWDVLGTARASGYFDEGAMLAVEAFLNDPKGWSRAHGGEEG
;
A
#
# COMPACT_ATOMS: atom_id res chain seq x y z
N MET A 1 -41.78 11.67 27.57
CA MET A 1 -40.34 11.38 27.55
C MET A 1 -40.11 10.40 26.42
N THR A 2 -39.66 10.87 25.27
CA THR A 2 -39.28 10.01 24.14
C THR A 2 -37.80 9.76 24.25
N GLU A 3 -37.44 8.52 24.61
CA GLU A 3 -36.05 8.06 24.65
C GLU A 3 -35.47 8.13 23.24
N ASN A 4 -34.47 9.01 23.07
CA ASN A 4 -33.70 9.10 21.86
C ASN A 4 -32.77 7.89 21.85
N GLN A 5 -33.06 6.91 20.98
CA GLN A 5 -32.16 5.77 20.75
C GLN A 5 -30.89 6.32 20.08
N THR A 6 -29.90 6.65 20.90
CA THR A 6 -28.53 6.90 20.44
C THR A 6 -28.04 5.61 19.78
N THR A 7 -28.05 5.57 18.45
CA THR A 7 -27.38 4.53 17.68
C THR A 7 -25.90 4.59 18.03
N SER A 8 -25.46 3.68 18.90
CA SER A 8 -24.05 3.45 19.20
C SER A 8 -23.38 2.86 17.95
N SER A 9 -23.03 3.70 16.97
CA SER A 9 -22.22 3.27 15.84
C SER A 9 -20.77 3.12 16.31
N THR A 10 -20.24 1.90 16.27
CA THR A 10 -18.81 1.63 16.47
C THR A 10 -17.99 2.56 15.56
N PRO A 11 -16.93 3.22 16.07
CA PRO A 11 -16.10 4.08 15.24
C PRO A 11 -15.47 3.27 14.09
N PRO A 12 -15.28 3.88 12.91
CA PRO A 12 -14.71 3.18 11.76
C PRO A 12 -13.28 2.73 12.06
N SER A 13 -12.91 1.54 11.59
CA SER A 13 -11.56 1.00 11.69
C SER A 13 -10.56 1.81 10.86
N THR A 14 -9.26 1.68 11.15
CA THR A 14 -8.19 2.28 10.34
C THR A 14 -8.32 1.95 8.86
N ALA A 15 -8.68 0.70 8.54
CA ALA A 15 -8.84 0.25 7.16
C ALA A 15 -10.06 0.90 6.48
N GLN A 16 -11.19 1.02 7.19
CA GLN A 16 -12.37 1.74 6.69
C GLN A 16 -12.08 3.23 6.47
N ILE A 17 -11.34 3.88 7.36
CA ILE A 17 -10.94 5.29 7.21
C ILE A 17 -10.01 5.45 5.99
N ALA A 18 -9.00 4.58 5.85
CA ALA A 18 -8.09 4.64 4.71
C ALA A 18 -8.81 4.39 3.38
N ALA A 19 -9.71 3.39 3.32
CA ALA A 19 -10.56 3.11 2.17
C ALA A 19 -11.46 4.30 1.82
N GLY A 20 -12.10 4.93 2.81
CA GLY A 20 -12.92 6.12 2.62
C GLY A 20 -12.12 7.28 2.02
N ILE A 21 -10.91 7.53 2.52
CA ILE A 21 -10.00 8.53 1.97
C ILE A 21 -9.67 8.22 0.50
N LEU A 22 -9.32 6.98 0.18
CA LEU A 22 -8.96 6.57 -1.19
C LEU A 22 -10.12 6.79 -2.19
N ILE A 23 -11.36 6.54 -1.76
CA ILE A 23 -12.57 6.78 -2.55
C ILE A 23 -12.80 8.29 -2.70
N GLU A 24 -12.78 9.04 -1.61
CA GLU A 24 -13.09 10.48 -1.58
C GLU A 24 -12.08 11.31 -2.41
N THR A 25 -10.80 10.95 -2.38
CA THR A 25 -9.75 11.61 -3.19
C THR A 25 -9.73 11.17 -4.65
N ARG A 26 -10.61 10.22 -5.03
CA ARG A 26 -10.58 9.52 -6.32
C ARG A 26 -9.19 8.96 -6.63
N SER A 27 -8.54 8.43 -5.58
CA SER A 27 -7.31 7.65 -5.71
C SER A 27 -7.63 6.22 -6.10
N VAL A 28 -8.81 5.73 -5.74
CA VAL A 28 -9.44 4.55 -6.31
C VAL A 28 -10.51 4.98 -7.31
N LEU A 29 -10.58 4.27 -8.44
CA LEU A 29 -11.61 4.39 -9.45
C LEU A 29 -12.20 3.02 -9.75
N PHE A 30 -13.47 2.99 -10.14
CA PHE A 30 -14.15 1.79 -10.56
C PHE A 30 -14.81 2.02 -11.92
N ARG A 31 -14.74 1.01 -12.78
CA ARG A 31 -15.35 0.94 -14.11
C ARG A 31 -15.73 -0.51 -14.43
N PRO A 32 -16.78 -1.06 -13.79
CA PRO A 32 -17.21 -2.44 -14.02
C PRO A 32 -17.69 -2.66 -15.46
N GLU A 33 -18.26 -1.64 -16.10
CA GLU A 33 -18.81 -1.71 -17.47
C GLU A 33 -17.79 -1.36 -18.56
N ASP A 34 -16.81 -0.50 -18.27
CA ASP A 34 -15.75 -0.06 -19.21
C ASP A 34 -14.35 -0.25 -18.57
N PRO A 35 -13.84 -1.50 -18.53
CA PRO A 35 -12.71 -1.85 -17.69
C PRO A 35 -11.41 -1.17 -18.13
N PHE A 36 -10.59 -0.79 -17.16
CA PHE A 36 -9.25 -0.27 -17.42
C PHE A 36 -8.38 -1.31 -18.13
N THR A 37 -7.54 -0.85 -19.05
CA THR A 37 -6.47 -1.68 -19.63
C THR A 37 -5.17 -1.36 -18.92
N LEU A 38 -4.63 -2.34 -18.21
CA LEU A 38 -3.36 -2.22 -17.51
C LEU A 38 -2.20 -2.27 -18.52
N THR A 39 -1.02 -1.81 -18.12
CA THR A 39 0.18 -1.86 -18.97
C THR A 39 0.58 -3.30 -19.36
N SER A 40 0.08 -4.30 -18.65
CA SER A 40 0.26 -5.72 -18.97
C SER A 40 -0.78 -6.26 -19.97
N GLY A 41 -1.64 -5.41 -20.54
CA GLY A 41 -2.76 -5.83 -21.40
C GLY A 41 -3.97 -6.42 -20.66
N ARG A 42 -3.87 -6.65 -19.34
CA ARG A 42 -4.96 -7.17 -18.50
C ARG A 42 -6.06 -6.13 -18.31
N LYS A 43 -7.30 -6.62 -18.14
CA LYS A 43 -8.48 -5.80 -17.86
C LYS A 43 -8.77 -5.79 -16.37
N SER A 44 -9.13 -4.63 -15.84
CA SER A 44 -9.47 -4.44 -14.43
C SER A 44 -10.67 -3.50 -14.30
N PRO A 45 -11.71 -3.86 -13.53
CA PRO A 45 -12.80 -2.95 -13.22
C PRO A 45 -12.42 -1.94 -12.15
N VAL A 46 -11.22 -2.07 -11.56
CA VAL A 46 -10.70 -1.18 -10.54
C VAL A 46 -9.35 -0.62 -10.92
N TYR A 47 -9.08 0.62 -10.49
CA TYR A 47 -7.80 1.26 -10.67
C TYR A 47 -7.44 2.01 -9.41
N ILE A 48 -6.16 1.99 -9.03
CA ILE A 48 -5.64 2.76 -7.93
C ILE A 48 -4.39 3.53 -8.35
N ASP A 49 -4.32 4.79 -7.93
CA ASP A 49 -3.11 5.60 -7.98
C ASP A 49 -2.88 6.29 -6.63
N CYS A 50 -2.06 5.66 -5.79
CA CYS A 50 -1.66 6.22 -4.50
C CYS A 50 -0.91 7.55 -4.66
N ARG A 51 -0.20 7.80 -5.77
CA ARG A 51 0.57 9.06 -5.95
C ARG A 51 -0.35 10.28 -5.92
N ARG A 52 -1.64 10.14 -6.24
CA ARG A 52 -2.62 11.23 -6.12
C ARG A 52 -2.77 11.75 -4.69
N LEU A 53 -2.60 10.90 -3.67
CA LEU A 53 -2.80 11.26 -2.26
C LEU A 53 -1.86 12.37 -1.80
N ILE A 54 -0.68 12.50 -2.42
CA ILE A 54 0.28 13.55 -2.09
C ILE A 54 -0.30 14.95 -2.30
N ALA A 55 -1.29 15.09 -3.19
CA ALA A 55 -1.95 16.36 -3.52
C ALA A 55 -3.02 16.78 -2.51
N PHE A 56 -3.34 15.94 -1.50
CA PHE A 56 -4.43 16.17 -0.55
C PHE A 56 -3.89 16.29 0.88
N PRO A 57 -3.60 17.51 1.40
CA PRO A 57 -2.92 17.70 2.68
C PRO A 57 -3.60 17.03 3.88
N ARG A 58 -4.94 17.11 3.98
CA ARG A 58 -5.70 16.48 5.08
C ARG A 58 -5.66 14.95 4.99
N ALA A 59 -5.82 14.41 3.78
CA ALA A 59 -5.79 12.97 3.53
C ALA A 59 -4.40 12.39 3.83
N ARG A 60 -3.33 12.95 3.25
CA ARG A 60 -1.97 12.45 3.48
C ARG A 60 -1.55 12.54 4.95
N ARG A 61 -1.91 13.62 5.65
CA ARG A 61 -1.65 13.73 7.10
C ARG A 61 -2.33 12.59 7.85
N ARG A 62 -3.63 12.39 7.62
CA ARG A 62 -4.40 11.34 8.32
C ARG A 62 -3.87 9.94 8.05
N LEU A 63 -3.52 9.64 6.80
CA LEU A 63 -2.94 8.34 6.43
C LEU A 63 -1.59 8.10 7.11
N MET A 64 -0.72 9.11 7.17
CA MET A 64 0.60 8.98 7.79
C MET A 64 0.52 8.87 9.32
N ASP A 65 -0.43 9.56 9.96
CA ASP A 65 -0.68 9.41 11.39
C ASP A 65 -1.14 7.97 11.72
N MET A 66 -2.01 7.39 10.89
CA MET A 66 -2.43 5.98 11.03
C MET A 66 -1.30 4.99 10.70
N ALA A 67 -0.43 5.32 9.74
CA ALA A 67 0.72 4.49 9.37
C ALA A 67 1.74 4.40 10.53
N ALA A 68 2.07 5.53 11.16
CA ALA A 68 2.98 5.56 12.30
C ALA A 68 2.43 4.69 13.45
N ALA A 69 1.16 4.89 13.83
CA ALA A 69 0.52 4.09 14.87
C ALA A 69 0.52 2.59 14.56
N ARG A 70 0.22 2.21 13.31
CA ARG A 70 0.25 0.80 12.88
C ARG A 70 1.65 0.20 12.98
N ILE A 71 2.69 0.95 12.60
CA ILE A 71 4.07 0.48 12.66
C ILE A 71 4.53 0.33 14.10
N GLU A 72 4.26 1.31 14.96
CA GLU A 72 4.57 1.22 16.39
C GLU A 72 3.88 0.01 17.05
N GLU A 73 2.60 -0.24 16.74
CA GLU A 73 1.83 -1.37 17.24
C GLU A 73 2.38 -2.73 16.77
N ALA A 74 2.69 -2.83 15.47
CA ALA A 74 3.04 -4.12 14.85
C ALA A 74 4.53 -4.47 14.93
N VAL A 75 5.40 -3.46 15.03
CA VAL A 75 6.87 -3.62 14.98
C VAL A 75 7.51 -3.29 16.32
N GLY A 76 6.97 -2.33 17.06
CA GLY A 76 7.51 -1.82 18.31
C GLY A 76 8.22 -0.48 18.18
N PHE A 77 8.26 0.27 19.28
CA PHE A 77 8.65 1.68 19.33
C PHE A 77 10.13 1.92 18.98
N GLU A 78 11.06 1.16 19.57
CA GLU A 78 12.52 1.27 19.37
C GLU A 78 13.06 0.18 18.41
N SER A 79 12.19 -0.37 17.56
CA SER A 79 12.51 -1.53 16.72
C SER A 79 13.17 -1.19 15.38
N LEU A 80 13.20 0.10 15.01
CA LEU A 80 13.67 0.59 13.71
C LEU A 80 14.68 1.72 13.89
N ASP A 81 15.65 1.80 12.98
CA ASP A 81 16.71 2.82 13.02
C ASP A 81 16.66 3.78 11.83
N VAL A 82 15.94 3.43 10.76
CA VAL A 82 15.89 4.19 9.50
C VAL A 82 14.66 3.82 8.67
N VAL A 83 14.10 4.80 7.98
CA VAL A 83 13.01 4.58 7.01
C VAL A 83 13.56 4.75 5.59
N ALA A 84 13.39 3.73 4.75
CA ALA A 84 13.88 3.71 3.38
C ALA A 84 12.72 3.71 2.37
N GLY A 85 12.60 4.77 1.57
CA GLY A 85 11.58 4.86 0.52
C GLY A 85 12.00 4.15 -0.77
N GLY A 86 11.13 3.35 -1.38
CA GLY A 86 11.37 2.82 -2.71
C GLY A 86 11.18 3.88 -3.80
N GLU A 87 12.10 3.94 -4.77
CA GLU A 87 11.99 4.87 -5.88
C GLU A 87 10.79 4.52 -6.78
N THR A 88 9.92 5.45 -7.17
CA THR A 88 9.84 6.87 -6.77
C THR A 88 8.66 7.12 -5.83
N ALA A 89 7.60 6.33 -5.97
CA ALA A 89 6.31 6.58 -5.33
C ALA A 89 6.33 6.35 -3.81
N GLY A 90 7.25 5.53 -3.30
CA GLY A 90 7.46 5.34 -1.86
C GLY A 90 8.11 6.54 -1.16
N ILE A 91 8.88 7.37 -1.88
CA ILE A 91 9.69 8.45 -1.30
C ILE A 91 8.86 9.47 -0.49
N PRO A 92 7.72 10.01 -0.96
CA PRO A 92 6.92 10.95 -0.17
C PRO A 92 6.42 10.34 1.13
N TYR A 93 5.95 9.10 1.09
CA TYR A 93 5.44 8.38 2.26
C TYR A 93 6.55 8.07 3.26
N ALA A 94 7.71 7.64 2.77
CA ALA A 94 8.89 7.41 3.58
C ALA A 94 9.32 8.69 4.31
N ALA A 95 9.31 9.84 3.63
CA ALA A 95 9.67 11.12 4.25
C ALA A 95 8.72 11.52 5.39
N TRP A 96 7.40 11.41 5.17
CA TRP A 96 6.42 11.77 6.20
C TRP A 96 6.35 10.76 7.35
N LEU A 97 6.67 9.50 7.08
CA LEU A 97 6.71 8.47 8.10
C LEU A 97 7.99 8.56 8.93
N ALA A 98 9.14 8.82 8.30
CA ALA A 98 10.40 9.10 8.98
C ALA A 98 10.26 10.30 9.95
N GLU A 99 9.60 11.36 9.51
CA GLU A 99 9.30 12.54 10.33
C GLU A 99 8.47 12.20 11.57
N ARG A 100 7.42 11.39 11.42
CA ARG A 100 6.55 10.97 12.54
C ARG A 100 7.24 10.04 13.53
N LEU A 101 8.05 9.11 13.00
CA LEU A 101 8.81 8.16 13.81
C LEU A 101 10.09 8.76 14.38
N MET A 102 10.42 10.01 14.01
CA MET A 102 11.67 10.69 14.37
C MET A 102 12.93 9.90 13.99
N LEU A 103 12.89 9.22 12.84
CA LEU A 103 13.98 8.40 12.33
C LEU A 103 14.70 9.07 11.14
N PRO A 104 15.99 8.78 10.92
CA PRO A 104 16.66 9.06 9.65
C PRO A 104 15.89 8.52 8.45
N MET A 105 16.05 9.19 7.31
CA MET A 105 15.47 8.79 6.04
C MET A 105 16.56 8.46 5.01
N ALA A 106 16.35 7.37 4.27
CA ALA A 106 17.05 7.04 3.03
C ALA A 106 16.03 6.75 1.92
N TYR A 107 16.50 6.58 0.68
CA TYR A 107 15.71 5.97 -0.37
C TYR A 107 16.55 5.05 -1.26
N VAL A 108 15.86 4.08 -1.88
CA VAL A 108 16.48 3.01 -2.68
C VAL A 108 16.10 3.21 -4.14
N ARG A 109 17.10 3.39 -4.99
CA ARG A 109 16.95 3.50 -6.46
C ARG A 109 16.56 2.16 -7.07
N LYS A 110 15.75 2.20 -8.14
CA LYS A 110 15.44 1.01 -8.95
C LYS A 110 16.67 0.45 -9.67
N LYS A 111 17.59 1.33 -10.06
CA LYS A 111 18.84 0.98 -10.74
C LYS A 111 20.03 1.62 -10.03
N PRO A 112 21.18 0.94 -9.96
CA PRO A 112 22.38 1.51 -9.37
C PRO A 112 22.86 2.74 -10.13
N LYS A 113 23.46 3.68 -9.41
CA LYS A 113 24.16 4.85 -9.93
C LYS A 113 25.64 4.71 -9.58
N GLY A 114 26.48 4.57 -10.61
CA GLY A 114 27.92 4.36 -10.42
C GLY A 114 28.26 2.94 -9.96
N PHE A 115 29.30 2.81 -9.15
CA PHE A 115 29.85 1.54 -8.68
C PHE A 115 29.90 1.50 -7.16
N GLY A 116 29.91 0.29 -6.58
CA GLY A 116 30.02 0.07 -5.13
C GLY A 116 28.76 -0.55 -4.51
N ARG A 117 28.90 -1.01 -3.26
CA ARG A 117 27.81 -1.68 -2.51
C ARG A 117 26.61 -0.77 -2.27
N ASP A 118 26.85 0.53 -2.15
CA ASP A 118 25.82 1.54 -1.85
C ASP A 118 25.27 2.21 -3.13
N ALA A 119 25.53 1.66 -4.32
CA ALA A 119 25.19 2.33 -5.59
C ALA A 119 23.68 2.55 -5.79
N ARG A 120 22.81 1.89 -5.01
CA ARG A 120 21.35 2.10 -5.03
C ARG A 120 20.85 3.01 -3.91
N ILE A 121 21.67 3.35 -2.93
CA ILE A 121 21.25 4.05 -1.72
C ILE A 121 21.50 5.54 -1.85
N GLU A 122 20.54 6.33 -1.38
CA GLU A 122 20.66 7.77 -1.23
C GLU A 122 20.17 8.16 0.17
N GLY A 123 20.94 9.00 0.87
CA GLY A 123 20.73 9.28 2.30
C GLY A 123 21.65 8.47 3.20
N ASP A 124 21.29 8.36 4.48
CA ASP A 124 22.13 7.72 5.51
C ASP A 124 21.58 6.33 5.86
N LEU A 125 22.03 5.32 5.11
CA LEU A 125 21.77 3.91 5.39
C LEU A 125 23.11 3.22 5.68
N ARG A 126 23.27 2.68 6.88
CA ARG A 126 24.53 2.13 7.38
C ARG A 126 24.38 0.65 7.71
N GLU A 127 25.52 -0.02 7.68
CA GLU A 127 25.64 -1.42 8.10
C GLU A 127 25.06 -1.63 9.51
N GLY A 128 24.23 -2.66 9.66
CA GLY A 128 23.56 -3.05 10.91
C GLY A 128 22.31 -2.25 11.29
N GLN A 129 21.91 -1.21 10.54
CA GLN A 129 20.65 -0.51 10.81
C GLN A 129 19.43 -1.37 10.47
N ARG A 130 18.39 -1.32 11.32
CA ARG A 130 17.09 -1.95 11.09
C ARG A 130 16.21 -1.00 10.28
N ALA A 131 16.11 -1.27 8.98
CA ALA A 131 15.35 -0.44 8.05
C ALA A 131 13.90 -0.89 7.89
N LEU A 132 12.99 0.09 7.83
CA LEU A 132 11.64 -0.08 7.31
C LEU A 132 11.61 0.32 5.84
N LEU A 133 11.30 -0.62 4.94
CA LEU A 133 10.98 -0.28 3.54
C LEU A 133 9.59 0.35 3.47
N VAL A 134 9.46 1.49 2.81
CA VAL A 134 8.18 2.18 2.58
C VAL A 134 7.91 2.38 1.10
N GLU A 135 6.74 1.95 0.67
CA GLU A 135 6.23 2.06 -0.68
C GLU A 135 4.78 2.58 -0.68
N ASP A 136 4.26 3.00 -1.83
CA ASP A 136 2.89 3.51 -1.92
C ASP A 136 1.86 2.37 -1.98
N LEU A 137 2.14 1.31 -2.73
CA LEU A 137 1.28 0.14 -2.82
C LEU A 137 2.03 -1.17 -3.08
N ALA A 138 1.39 -2.30 -2.79
CA ALA A 138 1.84 -3.64 -3.19
C ALA A 138 0.74 -4.37 -3.97
N THR A 139 1.08 -4.85 -5.18
CA THR A 139 0.25 -5.74 -6.01
C THR A 139 0.51 -7.20 -5.63
N ASP A 140 1.47 -7.81 -6.31
CA ASP A 140 1.98 -9.18 -6.13
C ASP A 140 3.26 -9.22 -5.28
N GLY A 141 3.73 -8.07 -4.80
CA GLY A 141 4.92 -7.95 -3.95
C GLY A 141 6.27 -8.02 -4.67
N GLY A 142 6.31 -8.39 -5.96
CA GLY A 142 7.58 -8.71 -6.65
C GLY A 142 8.59 -7.56 -6.68
N SER A 143 8.13 -6.32 -6.90
CA SER A 143 9.02 -5.14 -6.95
C SER A 143 9.70 -4.85 -5.61
N LYS A 144 9.09 -5.26 -4.50
CA LYS A 144 9.56 -4.95 -3.13
C LYS A 144 10.84 -5.70 -2.81
N LEU A 145 10.95 -6.96 -3.26
CA LEU A 145 12.13 -7.79 -3.05
C LEU A 145 13.40 -7.16 -3.62
N SER A 146 13.31 -6.47 -4.76
CA SER A 146 14.46 -5.75 -5.32
C SER A 146 14.95 -4.62 -4.40
N PHE A 147 14.03 -3.87 -3.77
CA PHE A 147 14.38 -2.82 -2.83
C PHE A 147 14.89 -3.37 -1.49
N VAL A 148 14.27 -4.43 -0.97
CA VAL A 148 14.76 -5.18 0.21
C VAL A 148 16.20 -5.62 -0.02
N GLN A 149 16.49 -6.20 -1.19
CA GLN A 149 17.84 -6.59 -1.54
C GLN A 149 18.78 -5.39 -1.61
N GLY A 150 18.32 -4.23 -2.11
CA GLY A 150 19.12 -3.00 -2.14
C GLY A 150 19.52 -2.51 -0.76
N ILE A 151 18.62 -2.63 0.21
CA ILE A 151 18.90 -2.30 1.61
C ILE A 151 19.91 -3.29 2.20
N ARG A 152 19.72 -4.59 1.95
CA ARG A 152 20.60 -5.66 2.45
C ARG A 152 22.00 -5.62 1.83
N ASP A 153 22.11 -5.31 0.55
CA ASP A 153 23.40 -5.16 -0.15
C ASP A 153 24.25 -4.02 0.44
N ALA A 154 23.61 -2.99 1.00
CA ALA A 154 24.25 -1.89 1.73
C ALA A 154 24.58 -2.25 3.20
N GLY A 155 24.28 -3.48 3.63
CA GLY A 155 24.60 -4.01 4.96
C GLY A 155 23.53 -3.74 6.03
N ALA A 156 22.39 -3.16 5.67
CA ALA A 156 21.28 -2.92 6.61
C ALA A 156 20.33 -4.13 6.68
N GLU A 157 19.63 -4.27 7.80
CA GLU A 157 18.57 -5.25 7.97
C GLU A 157 17.25 -4.69 7.40
N CYS A 158 16.43 -5.56 6.82
CA CYS A 158 15.10 -5.18 6.35
C CYS A 158 14.14 -6.35 6.61
N ALA A 159 13.42 -6.28 7.73
CA ALA A 159 12.44 -7.29 8.15
C ALA A 159 10.98 -6.81 7.98
N HIS A 160 10.78 -5.52 7.68
CA HIS A 160 9.45 -4.93 7.58
C HIS A 160 9.31 -4.08 6.32
N CYS A 161 8.15 -4.19 5.68
CA CYS A 161 7.74 -3.38 4.55
C CYS A 161 6.37 -2.78 4.85
N PHE A 162 6.22 -1.48 4.68
CA PHE A 162 4.96 -0.77 4.79
C PHE A 162 4.49 -0.27 3.43
N VAL A 163 3.19 -0.41 3.17
CA VAL A 163 2.50 0.20 2.04
C VAL A 163 1.24 0.93 2.48
N VAL A 164 0.86 2.00 1.78
CA VAL A 164 -0.45 2.63 2.01
C VAL A 164 -1.57 1.66 1.59
N PHE A 165 -1.37 0.94 0.48
CA PHE A 165 -2.38 0.03 -0.06
C PHE A 165 -1.80 -1.32 -0.47
N HIS A 166 -2.38 -2.40 0.01
CA HIS A 166 -2.05 -3.76 -0.43
C HIS A 166 -3.22 -4.35 -1.21
N TYR A 167 -2.99 -4.89 -2.40
CA TYR A 167 -4.08 -5.42 -3.21
C TYR A 167 -4.92 -6.48 -2.49
N GLY A 168 -4.29 -7.39 -1.73
CA GLY A 168 -5.02 -8.41 -0.95
C GLY A 168 -5.72 -9.48 -1.79
N ILE A 169 -5.45 -9.56 -3.10
CA ILE A 169 -6.05 -10.54 -4.03
C ILE A 169 -5.02 -11.50 -4.67
N PHE A 170 -3.74 -11.32 -4.36
CA PHE A 170 -2.64 -12.18 -4.80
C PHE A 170 -1.95 -12.75 -3.56
N PRO A 171 -2.25 -13.99 -3.13
CA PRO A 171 -1.67 -14.57 -1.92
C PRO A 171 -0.14 -14.55 -1.90
N GLU A 172 0.49 -14.66 -3.07
CA GLU A 172 1.94 -14.61 -3.27
C GLU A 172 2.59 -13.34 -2.72
N SER A 173 1.87 -12.21 -2.74
CA SER A 173 2.36 -10.91 -2.28
C SER A 173 2.79 -10.88 -0.81
N VAL A 174 2.18 -11.72 0.02
CA VAL A 174 2.54 -11.88 1.44
C VAL A 174 3.52 -13.03 1.60
N SER A 175 3.25 -14.18 0.96
CA SER A 175 4.08 -15.37 1.15
C SER A 175 5.51 -15.21 0.64
N ASP A 176 5.72 -14.47 -0.45
CA ASP A 176 7.05 -14.33 -1.03
C ASP A 176 7.92 -13.35 -0.24
N LEU A 177 7.33 -12.28 0.32
CA LEU A 177 8.01 -11.44 1.29
C LEU A 177 8.35 -12.22 2.57
N ALA A 178 7.42 -13.03 3.06
CA ALA A 178 7.63 -13.82 4.28
C ALA A 178 8.75 -14.85 4.13
N LYS A 179 8.87 -15.52 2.98
CA LYS A 179 9.99 -16.44 2.66
C LYS A 179 11.35 -15.75 2.76
N GLU A 180 11.39 -14.46 2.43
CA GLU A 180 12.59 -13.62 2.52
C GLU A 180 12.75 -12.94 3.89
N GLY A 181 11.95 -13.32 4.89
CA GLY A 181 12.00 -12.77 6.25
C GLY A 181 11.43 -11.36 6.35
N VAL A 182 10.55 -10.94 5.43
CA VAL A 182 9.93 -9.61 5.41
C VAL A 182 8.45 -9.70 5.72
N THR A 183 8.00 -8.98 6.74
CA THR A 183 6.58 -8.81 7.06
C THR A 183 6.00 -7.60 6.33
N LEU A 184 4.88 -7.78 5.62
CA LEU A 184 4.15 -6.71 4.95
C LEU A 184 3.08 -6.10 5.85
N HIS A 185 3.10 -4.78 5.97
CA HIS A 185 2.12 -3.98 6.69
C HIS A 185 1.38 -3.06 5.72
N ALA A 186 0.06 -2.92 5.88
CA ALA A 186 -0.76 -2.05 5.05
C ALA A 186 -1.88 -1.34 5.82
N LEU A 187 -2.34 -0.20 5.30
CA LEU A 187 -3.51 0.50 5.86
C LEU A 187 -4.84 -0.08 5.37
N ALA A 188 -4.92 -0.45 4.09
CA ALA A 188 -6.15 -0.97 3.49
C ALA A 188 -5.86 -1.92 2.31
N THR A 189 -6.87 -2.69 1.97
CA THR A 189 -6.92 -3.58 0.82
C THR A 189 -8.11 -3.31 -0.09
N TRP A 190 -8.18 -4.01 -1.23
CA TRP A 190 -9.38 -3.96 -2.08
C TRP A 190 -10.64 -4.43 -1.36
N TRP A 191 -10.52 -5.36 -0.42
CA TRP A 191 -11.64 -5.83 0.39
C TRP A 191 -12.19 -4.74 1.32
N ASP A 192 -11.31 -3.94 1.91
CA ASP A 192 -11.71 -2.79 2.75
C ASP A 192 -12.38 -1.70 1.91
N VAL A 193 -11.86 -1.47 0.70
CA VAL A 193 -12.44 -0.55 -0.28
C VAL A 193 -13.83 -1.00 -0.73
N LEU A 194 -13.99 -2.29 -1.08
CA LEU A 194 -15.29 -2.86 -1.45
C LEU A 194 -16.29 -2.77 -0.29
N GLY A 195 -15.89 -3.15 0.92
CA GLY A 195 -16.75 -3.07 2.11
C GLY A 195 -17.18 -1.63 2.40
N THR A 196 -16.26 -0.67 2.28
CA THR A 196 -16.53 0.76 2.52
C THR A 196 -17.44 1.34 1.43
N ALA A 197 -17.20 1.02 0.15
CA ALA A 197 -18.05 1.44 -0.96
C ALA A 197 -19.48 0.88 -0.86
N ARG A 198 -19.62 -0.37 -0.39
CA ARG A 198 -20.92 -0.98 -0.11
C ARG A 198 -21.67 -0.22 0.99
N ALA A 199 -20.99 0.03 2.11
CA ALA A 199 -21.60 0.68 3.28
C ALA A 199 -22.03 2.13 3.00
N SER A 200 -21.35 2.84 2.10
CA SER A 200 -21.69 4.21 1.73
C SER A 200 -22.68 4.32 0.57
N GLY A 201 -23.09 3.20 -0.04
CA GLY A 201 -23.96 3.20 -1.21
C GLY A 201 -23.32 3.86 -2.43
N TYR A 202 -22.00 3.74 -2.58
CA TYR A 202 -21.25 4.42 -3.65
C TYR A 202 -21.61 3.90 -5.06
N PHE A 203 -22.00 2.62 -5.18
CA PHE A 203 -22.46 1.98 -6.41
C PHE A 203 -23.76 1.22 -6.21
N ASP A 204 -24.43 0.88 -7.31
CA ASP A 204 -25.48 -0.13 -7.31
C ASP A 204 -24.93 -1.55 -7.06
N GLU A 205 -25.82 -2.46 -6.67
CA GLU A 205 -25.46 -3.82 -6.29
C GLU A 205 -24.82 -4.61 -7.45
N GLY A 206 -25.22 -4.36 -8.70
CA GLY A 206 -24.68 -5.03 -9.87
C GLY A 206 -23.21 -4.68 -10.11
N ALA A 207 -22.89 -3.39 -10.05
CA ALA A 207 -21.52 -2.89 -10.11
C ALA A 207 -20.64 -3.46 -8.98
N MET A 208 -21.19 -3.57 -7.77
CA MET A 208 -20.49 -4.15 -6.62
C MET A 208 -20.17 -5.63 -6.82
N LEU A 209 -21.12 -6.42 -7.32
CA LEU A 209 -20.92 -7.83 -7.63
C LEU A 209 -19.87 -8.03 -8.73
N ALA A 210 -19.83 -7.16 -9.75
CA ALA A 210 -18.84 -7.24 -10.81
C ALA A 210 -17.40 -7.00 -10.29
N VAL A 211 -17.23 -6.02 -9.39
CA VAL A 211 -15.94 -5.76 -8.73
C VAL A 211 -15.56 -6.93 -7.83
N GLU A 212 -16.49 -7.45 -7.03
CA GLU A 212 -16.24 -8.60 -6.15
C GLU A 212 -15.83 -9.85 -6.93
N ALA A 213 -16.46 -10.12 -8.08
CA ALA A 213 -16.07 -11.20 -8.98
C ALA A 213 -14.62 -11.06 -9.46
N PHE A 214 -14.21 -9.83 -9.82
CA PHE A 214 -12.81 -9.56 -10.18
C PHE A 214 -11.85 -9.78 -9.01
N LEU A 215 -12.19 -9.34 -7.79
CA LEU A 215 -11.29 -9.51 -6.64
C LEU A 215 -11.08 -10.99 -6.27
N ASN A 216 -12.09 -11.84 -6.49
CA ASN A 216 -12.00 -13.29 -6.24
C ASN A 216 -11.22 -14.05 -7.33
N ASP A 217 -11.33 -13.64 -8.60
CA ASP A 217 -10.57 -14.24 -9.71
C ASP A 217 -10.10 -13.18 -10.73
N PRO A 218 -9.02 -12.43 -10.42
CA PRO A 218 -8.57 -11.33 -11.28
C PRO A 218 -8.15 -11.78 -12.68
N LYS A 219 -7.58 -12.99 -12.79
CA LYS A 219 -7.09 -13.55 -14.05
C LYS A 219 -8.24 -14.04 -14.92
N GLY A 220 -9.15 -14.83 -14.36
CA GLY A 220 -10.34 -15.31 -15.08
C GLY A 220 -11.26 -14.18 -15.47
N TRP A 221 -11.50 -13.22 -14.57
CA TRP A 221 -12.29 -12.03 -14.87
C TRP A 221 -11.66 -11.22 -16.01
N SER A 222 -10.35 -10.93 -15.95
CA SER A 222 -9.65 -10.21 -17.02
C SER A 222 -9.83 -10.89 -18.38
N ARG A 223 -9.67 -12.23 -18.46
CA ARG A 223 -9.85 -12.97 -19.72
C ARG A 223 -11.28 -12.89 -20.25
N ALA A 224 -12.28 -13.04 -19.38
CA ALA A 224 -13.68 -12.93 -19.75
C ALA A 224 -14.06 -11.53 -20.29
N HIS A 225 -13.25 -10.51 -20.00
CA HIS A 225 -13.47 -9.12 -20.42
C HIS A 225 -12.47 -8.64 -21.47
N GLY A 226 -11.81 -9.57 -22.18
CA GLY A 226 -10.93 -9.26 -23.32
C GLY A 226 -9.53 -8.78 -22.94
N GLY A 227 -9.03 -9.16 -21.76
CA GLY A 227 -7.65 -8.94 -21.36
C GLY A 227 -6.70 -10.00 -21.90
N GLU A 228 -5.47 -9.57 -22.17
CA GLU A 228 -4.40 -10.45 -22.69
C GLU A 228 -3.87 -11.41 -21.60
N GLU A 229 -3.44 -12.60 -22.02
CA GLU A 229 -2.64 -13.49 -21.17
C GLU A 229 -1.19 -13.00 -21.21
N GLY A 230 -0.69 -12.57 -20.06
CA GLY A 230 0.73 -12.30 -19.82
C GLY A 230 1.26 -13.21 -18.74
#